data_AF-A0A377XF21-F1
#
_entry.id   AF-A0A377XF21-F1
#
_cell.length_a   1.000
_cell.length_b   1.000
_cell.length_c   1.000
_cell.angle_alpha   90.00
_cell.angle_beta   90.00
_cell.angle_gamma   90.00
#
_symmetry.space_group_name_H-M   'P 1'
#
loop_
_entity.id
_entity.type
_entity.pdbx_description
1 polymer ?
#
loop_
_entity_poly.entity_id
_entity_poly.type
_entity_poly.pdbx_seq_one_letter_code
_entity_poly.pdbx_strand_id
1 'polypeptide(L)'
;MANVRRVFNELIGDDEAQSPDEQLAEYWRELWQDALEEDDASPALAHLNDADRRSVLALIADFRKELDRRTIGPRGRQVLDQLMPHLLSEICSRADAPLPLARITPLLTGIVTRTTYLELLSEFPGALKHLITLCAASPMVASQLARHPLLLDELLDPNTLYQPTATDAYRDELRQYLLRVPEEDEEQQLEALRQFKQAQQLHIAAADIAGTLPVMKVSDHLTWLAEAILDAVVQQAWGQMVARYGLPTHLHDRQGRGFAVVGYGKLGGWELGYSSDLDLVFLHDCPAEVMTDGEREIDGRQFYLRLAQRIMHLFSTRTSSGILYEVDARLRPSGAAGMLVTTADAFADYQQNEAWTWEHQALVRARVVYGDPALQARFDAIRRDILTTPREGATLQTEVREMREKMRAHLGNKHPNRFDIKADAGGITDIEFITQYLVLRYASDKPKLTRWSDNVRILELLAQNDIMDEEEARALTHAYTTLRDALHHLALQELPGHVAPEAFSREREQVSASWQKWLMA
;
A
#
# COMPACT_ATOMS: atom_id res chain seq x y z
N MET A 1 53.78 -7.63 -8.07
CA MET A 1 53.23 -8.75 -8.87
C MET A 1 52.90 -8.36 -10.32
N ALA A 2 52.66 -7.08 -10.65
CA ALA A 2 52.39 -6.60 -12.01
C ALA A 2 53.43 -7.02 -13.09
N ASN A 3 54.72 -7.03 -12.75
CA ASN A 3 55.78 -7.43 -13.71
C ASN A 3 55.82 -8.94 -14.02
N VAL A 4 55.28 -9.79 -13.15
CA VAL A 4 55.18 -11.23 -13.41
C VAL A 4 53.98 -11.53 -14.31
N ARG A 5 52.87 -10.78 -14.12
CA ARG A 5 51.63 -10.87 -14.91
C ARG A 5 51.87 -10.54 -16.39
N ARG A 6 52.67 -9.50 -16.68
CA ARG A 6 53.04 -9.14 -18.07
C ARG A 6 53.87 -10.23 -18.76
N VAL A 7 54.85 -10.80 -18.05
CA VAL A 7 55.72 -11.85 -18.59
C VAL A 7 54.96 -13.18 -18.78
N PHE A 8 53.96 -13.47 -17.93
CA PHE A 8 53.12 -14.66 -18.06
C PHE A 8 52.19 -14.57 -19.27
N ASN A 9 51.56 -13.41 -19.50
CA ASN A 9 50.70 -13.17 -20.67
C ASN A 9 51.49 -13.09 -21.99
N GLU A 10 52.77 -12.72 -21.96
CA GLU A 10 53.66 -12.77 -23.15
C GLU A 10 54.16 -14.19 -23.48
N LEU A 11 54.14 -15.13 -22.53
CA LEU A 11 54.69 -16.49 -22.71
C LEU A 11 53.65 -17.54 -23.11
N ILE A 12 52.39 -17.33 -22.72
CA ILE A 12 51.27 -18.20 -23.11
C ILE A 12 50.53 -17.47 -24.24
N GLY A 13 51.04 -17.62 -25.46
CA GLY A 13 50.37 -17.09 -26.64
C GLY A 13 49.07 -17.84 -26.90
N ASP A 14 47.95 -17.21 -26.54
CA ASP A 14 46.62 -17.52 -27.08
C ASP A 14 46.22 -16.39 -28.04
N ASP A 15 46.76 -16.46 -29.27
CA ASP A 15 46.25 -15.69 -30.42
C ASP A 15 44.99 -16.38 -30.97
N GLU A 16 43.92 -16.39 -30.18
CA GLU A 16 42.57 -16.26 -30.72
C GLU A 16 42.06 -14.92 -30.22
N ALA A 17 41.93 -13.95 -31.13
CA ALA A 17 41.35 -12.65 -30.79
C ALA A 17 39.92 -12.90 -30.31
N GLN A 18 39.77 -13.02 -28.99
CA GLN A 18 38.49 -13.11 -28.32
C GLN A 18 37.59 -11.99 -28.85
N SER A 19 36.35 -12.34 -29.17
CA SER A 19 35.39 -11.34 -29.58
C SER A 19 35.26 -10.26 -28.48
N PRO A 20 34.92 -9.00 -28.82
CA PRO A 20 34.74 -7.95 -27.82
C PRO A 20 33.78 -8.33 -26.69
N ASP A 21 32.77 -9.16 -26.99
CA ASP A 21 31.80 -9.68 -26.02
C ASP A 21 32.41 -10.73 -25.07
N GLU A 22 33.34 -11.57 -25.55
CA GLU A 22 34.07 -12.53 -24.72
C GLU A 22 35.07 -11.84 -23.78
N GLN A 23 35.75 -10.78 -24.26
CA GLN A 23 36.63 -9.94 -23.44
C GLN A 23 35.87 -9.20 -22.35
N LEU A 24 34.70 -8.63 -22.69
CA LEU A 24 33.80 -8.01 -21.71
C LEU A 24 33.33 -9.02 -20.65
N ALA A 25 32.95 -10.23 -21.06
CA ALA A 25 32.57 -11.28 -20.13
C ALA A 25 33.73 -11.71 -19.21
N GLU A 26 34.96 -11.67 -19.70
CA GLU A 26 36.16 -11.94 -18.90
C GLU A 26 36.39 -10.85 -17.83
N TYR A 27 36.28 -9.57 -18.18
CA TYR A 27 36.40 -8.47 -17.21
C TYR A 27 35.40 -8.55 -16.05
N TRP A 28 34.15 -8.93 -16.32
CA TRP A 28 33.14 -9.06 -15.26
C TRP A 28 33.38 -10.27 -14.35
N ARG A 29 34.01 -11.34 -14.86
CA ARG A 29 34.46 -12.47 -14.04
C ARG A 29 35.65 -12.06 -13.18
N GLU A 30 36.63 -11.36 -13.74
CA GLU A 30 37.77 -10.83 -12.99
C GLU A 30 37.30 -9.89 -11.88
N LEU A 31 36.38 -8.97 -12.16
CA LEU A 31 35.80 -8.05 -11.17
C LEU A 31 35.14 -8.80 -9.99
N TRP A 32 34.57 -9.98 -10.24
CA TRP A 32 33.99 -10.81 -9.19
C TRP A 32 35.02 -11.64 -8.43
N GLN A 33 36.02 -12.19 -9.12
CA GLN A 33 36.96 -13.18 -8.56
C GLN A 33 38.18 -12.53 -7.88
N ASP A 34 38.72 -11.45 -8.44
CA ASP A 34 39.97 -10.83 -7.97
C ASP A 34 39.73 -10.00 -6.71
N ALA A 35 40.66 -10.04 -5.75
CA ALA A 35 40.57 -9.18 -4.56
C ALA A 35 40.70 -7.72 -4.98
N LEU A 36 39.56 -7.02 -5.07
CA LEU A 36 39.48 -5.65 -5.56
C LEU A 36 40.29 -4.70 -4.66
N GLU A 37 41.30 -4.04 -5.21
CA GLU A 37 41.97 -2.90 -4.57
C GLU A 37 41.22 -1.60 -4.95
N GLU A 38 41.19 -0.58 -4.07
CA GLU A 38 40.44 0.67 -4.32
C GLU A 38 40.90 1.44 -5.58
N ASP A 39 42.09 1.13 -6.10
CA ASP A 39 42.71 1.74 -7.28
C ASP A 39 42.58 0.88 -8.56
N ASP A 40 41.79 -0.20 -8.55
CA ASP A 40 41.61 -1.05 -9.73
C ASP A 40 40.89 -0.29 -10.86
N ALA A 41 41.67 0.11 -11.87
CA ALA A 41 41.21 0.73 -13.10
C ALA A 41 40.63 -0.32 -14.06
N SER A 42 39.60 -1.06 -13.63
CA SER A 42 38.88 -1.98 -14.52
C SER A 42 38.30 -1.19 -15.69
N PRO A 43 38.63 -1.54 -16.95
CA PRO A 43 38.08 -0.88 -18.14
C PRO A 43 36.54 -0.88 -18.16
N ALA A 44 35.92 -1.88 -17.53
CA ALA A 44 34.47 -2.03 -17.44
C ALA A 44 33.77 -0.96 -16.59
N LEU A 45 34.51 -0.22 -15.75
CA LEU A 45 33.99 0.86 -14.91
C LEU A 45 34.49 2.25 -15.35
N ALA A 46 35.13 2.35 -16.51
CA ALA A 46 35.77 3.59 -16.98
C ALA A 46 34.78 4.73 -17.30
N HIS A 47 33.51 4.41 -17.57
CA HIS A 47 32.46 5.41 -17.81
C HIS A 47 31.93 6.07 -16.52
N LEU A 48 32.18 5.48 -15.36
CA LEU A 48 31.78 6.02 -14.06
C LEU A 48 32.78 7.08 -13.58
N ASN A 49 32.29 8.09 -12.86
CA ASN A 49 33.16 9.02 -12.16
C ASN A 49 33.90 8.34 -10.99
N ASP A 50 34.96 8.97 -10.48
CA ASP A 50 35.81 8.39 -9.44
C ASP A 50 35.09 8.12 -8.10
N ALA A 51 34.02 8.85 -7.79
CA ALA A 51 33.24 8.63 -6.56
C ALA A 51 32.35 7.38 -6.71
N ASP A 52 31.65 7.26 -7.83
CA ASP A 52 30.76 6.15 -8.14
C ASP A 52 31.55 4.86 -8.34
N ARG A 53 32.70 4.91 -9.03
CA ARG A 53 33.59 3.75 -9.19
C ARG A 53 34.06 3.20 -7.84
N ARG A 54 34.51 4.08 -6.93
CA ARG A 54 34.89 3.68 -5.56
C ARG A 54 33.71 3.08 -4.78
N SER A 55 32.53 3.67 -4.91
CA SER A 55 31.31 3.17 -4.27
C SER A 55 30.95 1.76 -4.76
N VAL A 56 30.98 1.52 -6.07
CA VAL A 56 30.72 0.21 -6.68
C VAL A 56 31.72 -0.83 -6.19
N LEU A 57 33.02 -0.54 -6.26
CA LEU A 57 34.06 -1.47 -5.80
C LEU A 57 33.91 -1.83 -4.31
N ALA A 58 33.60 -0.83 -3.47
CA ALA A 58 33.33 -1.04 -2.04
C ALA A 58 32.11 -1.95 -1.81
N LEU A 59 31.01 -1.73 -2.53
CA LEU A 59 29.80 -2.56 -2.42
C LEU A 59 30.05 -4.01 -2.83
N ILE A 60 30.82 -4.25 -3.90
CA ILE A 60 31.18 -5.61 -4.34
C ILE A 60 32.08 -6.28 -3.29
N ALA A 61 33.11 -5.59 -2.81
CA ALA A 61 34.04 -6.11 -1.82
C ALA A 61 33.33 -6.44 -0.49
N ASP A 62 32.43 -5.57 -0.03
CA ASP A 62 31.68 -5.79 1.20
C ASP A 62 30.67 -6.94 1.06
N PHE A 63 30.01 -7.08 -0.10
CA PHE A 63 29.16 -8.24 -0.37
C PHE A 63 29.96 -9.54 -0.34
N ARG A 64 31.16 -9.59 -0.94
CA ARG A 64 32.04 -10.78 -0.88
C ARG A 64 32.45 -11.14 0.54
N LYS A 65 32.82 -10.16 1.37
CA LYS A 65 33.13 -10.39 2.79
C LYS A 65 31.93 -10.96 3.54
N GLU A 66 30.71 -10.53 3.21
CA GLU A 66 29.49 -11.11 3.78
C GLU A 66 29.25 -12.56 3.31
N LEU A 67 29.62 -12.91 2.06
CA LEU A 67 29.58 -14.30 1.59
C LEU A 67 30.53 -15.20 2.40
N ASP A 68 31.73 -14.73 2.71
CA ASP A 68 32.72 -15.48 3.50
C ASP A 68 32.24 -15.75 4.93
N ARG A 69 31.42 -14.85 5.49
CA ARG A 69 30.82 -14.98 6.82
C ARG A 69 29.66 -15.96 6.85
N ARG A 70 29.04 -16.27 5.71
CA ARG A 70 27.85 -17.12 5.62
C ARG A 70 28.20 -18.53 5.14
N THR A 71 27.59 -19.53 5.75
CA THR A 71 27.79 -20.94 5.34
C THR A 71 26.96 -21.24 4.09
N ILE A 72 27.56 -21.00 2.92
CA ILE A 72 26.96 -21.30 1.61
C ILE A 72 27.49 -22.66 1.15
N GLY A 73 26.58 -23.57 0.78
CA GLY A 73 26.94 -24.88 0.22
C GLY A 73 27.67 -24.75 -1.14
N PRO A 74 28.35 -25.82 -1.59
CA PRO A 74 29.14 -25.80 -2.84
C PRO A 74 28.29 -25.41 -4.06
N ARG A 75 27.04 -25.89 -4.12
CA ARG A 75 26.09 -25.54 -5.18
C ARG A 75 25.74 -24.05 -5.17
N GLY A 76 25.45 -23.47 -3.99
CA GLY A 76 25.15 -22.04 -3.87
C GLY A 76 26.31 -21.16 -4.32
N ARG A 77 27.55 -21.53 -3.97
CA ARG A 77 28.76 -20.81 -4.45
C ARG A 77 28.91 -20.89 -5.97
N GLN A 78 28.75 -22.08 -6.54
CA GLN A 78 28.80 -22.27 -8.00
C GLN A 78 27.77 -21.39 -8.74
N VAL A 79 26.53 -21.33 -8.23
CA VAL A 79 25.47 -20.52 -8.84
C VAL A 79 25.77 -19.03 -8.69
N LEU A 80 26.30 -18.59 -7.54
CA LEU A 80 26.74 -17.19 -7.36
C LEU A 80 27.87 -16.81 -8.34
N ASP A 81 28.87 -17.68 -8.51
CA ASP A 81 29.98 -17.42 -9.42
C ASP A 81 29.53 -17.35 -10.90
N GLN A 82 28.39 -17.97 -11.23
CA GLN A 82 27.74 -17.84 -12.54
C GLN A 82 26.86 -16.59 -12.63
N LEU A 83 26.08 -16.29 -11.59
CA LEU A 83 25.13 -15.18 -11.57
C LEU A 83 25.83 -13.82 -11.49
N MET A 84 26.82 -13.69 -10.61
CA MET A 84 27.41 -12.39 -10.25
C MET A 84 28.05 -11.67 -11.44
N PRO A 85 28.84 -12.31 -12.33
CA PRO A 85 29.37 -11.62 -13.51
C PRO A 85 28.28 -11.04 -14.40
N HIS A 86 27.18 -11.77 -14.62
CA HIS A 86 26.05 -11.29 -15.43
C HIS A 86 25.33 -10.13 -14.74
N LEU A 87 25.03 -10.27 -13.45
CA LEU A 87 24.39 -9.22 -12.66
C LEU A 87 25.25 -7.94 -12.62
N LEU A 88 26.55 -8.07 -12.40
CA LEU A 88 27.48 -6.95 -12.39
C LEU A 88 27.58 -6.29 -13.76
N SER A 89 27.59 -7.07 -14.85
CA SER A 89 27.60 -6.51 -16.20
C SER A 89 26.39 -5.64 -16.51
N GLU A 90 25.19 -6.08 -16.13
CA GLU A 90 23.95 -5.34 -16.35
C GLU A 90 23.84 -4.10 -15.46
N ILE A 91 24.26 -4.21 -14.19
CA ILE A 91 24.18 -3.09 -13.24
C ILE A 91 25.27 -2.05 -13.52
N CYS A 92 26.53 -2.48 -13.63
CA CYS A 92 27.68 -1.60 -13.68
C CYS A 92 27.83 -0.90 -15.02
N SER A 93 27.21 -1.41 -16.09
CA SER A 93 27.11 -0.71 -17.38
C SER A 93 26.19 0.52 -17.34
N ARG A 94 25.42 0.71 -16.25
CA ARG A 94 24.53 1.85 -16.09
C ARG A 94 25.26 3.07 -15.54
N ALA A 95 24.78 4.26 -15.86
CA ALA A 95 25.31 5.50 -15.30
C ALA A 95 25.00 5.67 -13.80
N ASP A 96 23.90 5.07 -13.33
CA ASP A 96 23.45 5.11 -11.94
C ASP A 96 23.93 3.91 -11.11
N ALA A 97 24.90 3.13 -11.60
CA ALA A 97 25.33 1.82 -11.07
C ALA A 97 25.43 1.68 -9.54
N PRO A 98 25.99 2.65 -8.77
CA PRO A 98 26.04 2.53 -7.31
C PRO A 98 24.67 2.33 -6.65
N LEU A 99 23.62 2.94 -7.22
CA LEU A 99 22.28 2.95 -6.64
C LEU A 99 21.57 1.58 -6.70
N PRO A 100 21.34 0.95 -7.88
CA PRO A 100 20.76 -0.38 -7.94
C PRO A 100 21.65 -1.43 -7.28
N LEU A 101 22.98 -1.31 -7.35
CA LEU A 101 23.88 -2.24 -6.68
C LEU A 101 23.67 -2.20 -5.16
N ALA A 102 23.64 -1.02 -4.54
CA ALA A 102 23.40 -0.85 -3.11
C ALA A 102 22.01 -1.35 -2.67
N ARG A 103 21.03 -1.35 -3.57
CA ARG A 103 19.66 -1.84 -3.30
C ARG A 103 19.51 -3.35 -3.49
N ILE A 104 20.29 -3.96 -4.37
CA ILE A 104 20.21 -5.40 -4.68
C ILE A 104 21.11 -6.23 -3.75
N THR A 105 22.25 -5.71 -3.28
CA THR A 105 23.14 -6.46 -2.39
C THR A 105 22.46 -6.90 -1.08
N PRO A 106 21.57 -6.12 -0.41
CA PRO A 106 20.84 -6.60 0.76
C PRO A 106 19.87 -7.75 0.43
N LEU A 107 19.22 -7.69 -0.74
CA LEU A 107 18.35 -8.77 -1.23
C LEU A 107 19.17 -10.05 -1.43
N LEU A 108 20.27 -9.99 -2.18
CA LEU A 108 21.15 -11.13 -2.41
C LEU A 108 21.67 -11.71 -1.11
N THR A 109 22.08 -10.85 -0.17
CA THR A 109 22.54 -11.25 1.17
C THR A 109 21.44 -11.98 1.95
N GLY A 110 20.18 -11.57 1.80
CA GLY A 110 19.02 -12.20 2.41
C GLY A 110 18.70 -13.59 1.83
N ILE A 111 18.98 -13.82 0.54
CA ILE A 111 18.65 -15.08 -0.16
C ILE A 111 19.85 -16.00 -0.39
N VAL A 112 21.08 -15.58 -0.06
CA VAL A 112 22.32 -16.30 -0.39
C VAL A 112 22.37 -17.74 0.14
N THR A 113 21.67 -18.03 1.24
CA THR A 113 21.58 -19.37 1.83
C THR A 113 20.48 -20.23 1.20
N ARG A 114 19.70 -19.67 0.28
CA ARG A 114 18.56 -20.31 -0.39
C ARG A 114 18.89 -20.47 -1.88
N THR A 115 19.58 -21.56 -2.20
CA THR A 115 20.10 -21.84 -3.55
C THR A 115 19.04 -21.75 -4.65
N THR A 116 17.80 -22.14 -4.38
CA THR A 116 16.70 -22.10 -5.37
C THR A 116 16.40 -20.70 -5.90
N TYR A 117 16.47 -19.66 -5.06
CA TYR A 117 16.27 -18.29 -5.51
C TYR A 117 17.44 -17.78 -6.36
N LEU A 118 18.67 -18.20 -6.03
CA LEU A 118 19.84 -17.87 -6.84
C LEU A 118 19.79 -18.57 -8.20
N GLU A 119 19.35 -19.84 -8.23
CA GLU A 119 19.15 -20.61 -9.47
C GLU A 119 18.10 -19.95 -10.36
N LEU A 120 16.97 -19.51 -9.79
CA LEU A 120 15.95 -18.76 -10.53
C LEU A 120 16.54 -17.53 -11.23
N LEU A 121 17.31 -16.70 -10.50
CA LEU A 121 17.94 -15.52 -11.09
C LEU A 121 19.01 -15.85 -12.14
N SER A 122 19.69 -16.99 -12.00
CA SER A 122 20.70 -17.45 -12.95
C SER A 122 20.10 -18.09 -14.20
N GLU A 123 18.98 -18.81 -14.08
CA GLU A 123 18.32 -19.53 -15.18
C GLU A 123 17.39 -18.64 -16.00
N PHE A 124 16.85 -17.57 -15.40
CA PHE A 124 15.91 -16.66 -16.04
C PHE A 124 16.48 -15.22 -16.15
N PRO A 125 17.28 -14.92 -17.20
CA PRO A 125 17.83 -13.57 -17.42
C PRO A 125 16.77 -12.47 -17.48
N GLY A 126 15.56 -12.79 -17.96
CA GLY A 126 14.42 -11.86 -17.95
C GLY A 126 14.06 -11.40 -16.54
N ALA A 127 13.96 -12.33 -15.58
CA ALA A 127 13.67 -12.01 -14.18
C ALA A 127 14.79 -11.18 -13.55
N LEU A 128 16.06 -11.50 -13.84
CA LEU A 128 17.20 -10.69 -13.39
C LEU A 128 17.13 -9.26 -13.94
N LYS A 129 16.78 -9.08 -15.21
CA LYS A 129 16.63 -7.75 -15.82
C LYS A 129 15.49 -6.96 -15.19
N HIS A 130 14.35 -7.60 -14.92
CA HIS A 130 13.22 -6.96 -14.22
C HIS A 130 13.58 -6.58 -12.79
N LEU A 131 14.28 -7.48 -12.06
CA LEU A 131 14.81 -7.20 -10.73
C LEU A 131 15.69 -5.93 -10.73
N ILE A 132 16.66 -5.85 -11.64
CA ILE A 132 17.56 -4.71 -11.75
C ILE A 132 16.80 -3.43 -12.07
N THR A 133 15.88 -3.49 -13.04
CA THR A 133 15.09 -2.34 -13.47
C THR A 133 14.22 -1.79 -12.34
N LEU A 134 13.50 -2.67 -11.63
CA LEU A 134 12.62 -2.27 -10.54
C LEU A 134 13.40 -1.74 -9.32
N CYS A 135 14.50 -2.40 -8.94
CA CYS A 135 15.35 -1.94 -7.84
C CYS A 135 16.06 -0.62 -8.16
N ALA A 136 16.46 -0.39 -9.42
CA ALA A 136 17.00 0.90 -9.85
C ALA A 136 15.95 2.01 -9.71
N ALA A 137 14.70 1.72 -10.08
CA ALA A 137 13.62 2.69 -10.05
C ALA A 137 13.05 2.96 -8.64
N SER A 138 12.98 1.97 -7.76
CA SER A 138 12.30 2.09 -6.46
C SER A 138 13.04 1.35 -5.33
N PRO A 139 13.48 2.06 -4.28
CA PRO A 139 13.96 1.43 -3.05
C PRO A 139 12.83 0.68 -2.31
N MET A 140 11.59 1.14 -2.39
CA MET A 140 10.44 0.45 -1.77
C MET A 140 10.29 -0.98 -2.33
N VAL A 141 10.35 -1.14 -3.65
CA VAL A 141 10.31 -2.46 -4.30
C VAL A 141 11.53 -3.29 -3.94
N ALA A 142 12.73 -2.70 -3.92
CA ALA A 142 13.94 -3.41 -3.49
C ALA A 142 13.83 -3.94 -2.05
N SER A 143 13.37 -3.10 -1.12
CA SER A 143 13.09 -3.46 0.28
C SER A 143 12.02 -4.55 0.38
N GLN A 144 10.97 -4.48 -0.44
CA GLN A 144 9.89 -5.47 -0.48
C GLN A 144 10.41 -6.85 -0.94
N LEU A 145 11.15 -6.90 -2.05
CA LEU A 145 11.73 -8.13 -2.60
C LEU A 145 12.78 -8.74 -1.65
N ALA A 146 13.57 -7.92 -0.97
CA ALA A 146 14.52 -8.37 0.05
C ALA A 146 13.81 -8.99 1.27
N ARG A 147 12.67 -8.40 1.68
CA ARG A 147 11.88 -8.89 2.82
C ARG A 147 11.05 -10.12 2.46
N HIS A 148 10.55 -10.20 1.23
CA HIS A 148 9.69 -11.27 0.73
C HIS A 148 10.26 -11.90 -0.55
N PRO A 149 11.34 -12.72 -0.46
CA PRO A 149 11.98 -13.32 -1.63
C PRO A 149 11.09 -14.21 -2.50
N LEU A 150 9.97 -14.70 -1.97
CA LEU A 150 8.98 -15.45 -2.75
C LEU A 150 8.46 -14.66 -3.96
N LEU A 151 8.49 -13.33 -3.87
CA LEU A 151 8.06 -12.43 -4.94
C LEU A 151 8.99 -12.44 -6.16
N LEU A 152 10.16 -13.09 -6.07
CA LEU A 152 11.02 -13.30 -7.25
C LEU A 152 10.32 -14.15 -8.32
N ASP A 153 9.32 -14.96 -7.94
CA ASP A 153 8.48 -15.72 -8.87
C ASP A 153 7.66 -14.80 -9.79
N GLU A 154 7.17 -13.67 -9.26
CA GLU A 154 6.41 -12.67 -10.03
C GLU A 154 7.26 -11.99 -11.12
N LEU A 155 8.60 -12.09 -11.03
CA LEU A 155 9.51 -11.52 -12.04
C LEU A 155 9.67 -12.39 -13.29
N LEU A 156 9.13 -13.62 -13.27
CA LEU A 156 9.25 -14.58 -14.36
C LEU A 156 8.32 -14.26 -15.55
N ASP A 157 7.16 -13.67 -15.29
CA ASP A 157 6.20 -13.30 -16.34
C ASP A 157 5.99 -11.77 -16.41
N PRO A 158 6.54 -11.09 -17.42
CA PRO A 158 6.35 -9.65 -17.57
C PRO A 158 4.89 -9.26 -17.86
N ASN A 159 4.07 -10.18 -18.38
CA ASN A 159 2.68 -9.87 -18.71
C ASN A 159 1.84 -9.67 -17.45
N THR A 160 2.12 -10.40 -16.37
CA THR A 160 1.45 -10.22 -15.08
C THR A 160 2.12 -9.14 -14.23
N LEU A 161 3.46 -9.07 -14.27
CA LEU A 161 4.23 -8.10 -13.47
C LEU A 161 3.85 -6.64 -13.74
N TYR A 162 3.65 -6.27 -15.02
CA TYR A 162 3.37 -4.89 -15.42
C TYR A 162 1.90 -4.63 -15.78
N GLN A 163 1.03 -5.64 -15.67
CA GLN A 163 -0.41 -5.49 -15.85
C GLN A 163 -1.12 -5.88 -14.56
N PRO A 164 -1.47 -4.91 -13.71
CA PRO A 164 -2.17 -5.19 -12.47
C PRO A 164 -3.49 -5.91 -12.74
N THR A 165 -3.89 -6.73 -11.78
CA THR A 165 -5.19 -7.41 -11.78
C THR A 165 -6.32 -6.44 -12.11
N ALA A 166 -7.23 -6.85 -12.99
CA ALA A 166 -8.42 -6.07 -13.30
C ALA A 166 -9.21 -5.75 -12.01
N THR A 167 -9.78 -4.55 -11.93
CA THR A 167 -10.36 -4.05 -10.67
C THR A 167 -11.50 -4.91 -10.12
N ASP A 168 -12.21 -5.63 -10.99
CA ASP A 168 -13.28 -6.57 -10.65
C ASP A 168 -12.80 -8.01 -10.40
N ALA A 169 -11.54 -8.33 -10.70
CA ALA A 169 -11.00 -9.69 -10.62
C ALA A 169 -10.25 -10.00 -9.31
N TYR A 170 -9.93 -9.01 -8.46
CA TYR A 170 -9.16 -9.22 -7.22
C TYR A 170 -9.73 -10.32 -6.31
N ARG A 171 -11.06 -10.42 -6.21
CA ARG A 171 -11.72 -11.47 -5.39
C ARG A 171 -11.57 -12.85 -6.02
N ASP A 172 -11.63 -12.94 -7.34
CA ASP A 172 -11.55 -14.21 -8.06
C ASP A 172 -10.11 -14.72 -8.08
N GLU A 173 -9.14 -13.85 -8.33
CA GLU A 173 -7.70 -14.14 -8.21
C GLU A 173 -7.33 -14.59 -6.79
N LEU A 174 -7.86 -13.92 -5.76
CA LEU A 174 -7.61 -14.32 -4.38
C LEU A 174 -8.20 -15.70 -4.07
N ARG A 175 -9.42 -16.00 -4.53
CA ARG A 175 -10.01 -17.33 -4.36
C ARG A 175 -9.17 -18.39 -5.06
N GLN A 176 -8.71 -18.13 -6.29
CA GLN A 176 -7.85 -19.03 -7.03
C GLN A 176 -6.52 -19.28 -6.30
N TYR A 177 -5.90 -18.23 -5.75
CA TYR A 177 -4.66 -18.34 -4.98
C TYR A 177 -4.83 -19.21 -3.72
N LEU A 178 -6.01 -19.16 -3.08
CA LEU A 178 -6.32 -19.93 -1.86
C LEU A 178 -6.72 -21.39 -2.12
N LEU A 179 -7.03 -21.80 -3.36
CA LEU A 179 -7.45 -23.18 -3.67
C LEU A 179 -6.43 -24.25 -3.28
N ARG A 180 -5.14 -23.90 -3.28
CA ARG A 180 -4.04 -24.82 -2.91
C ARG A 180 -3.80 -24.90 -1.41
N VAL A 181 -4.51 -24.10 -0.61
CA VAL A 181 -4.29 -23.95 0.82
C VAL A 181 -5.37 -24.73 1.58
N PRO A 182 -5.02 -25.63 2.52
CA PRO A 182 -6.02 -26.35 3.31
C PRO A 182 -6.92 -25.39 4.09
N GLU A 183 -8.24 -25.56 4.01
CA GLU A 183 -9.22 -24.67 4.68
C GLU A 183 -9.14 -24.75 6.21
N GLU A 184 -8.75 -25.91 6.75
CA GLU A 184 -8.63 -26.15 8.19
C GLU A 184 -7.32 -25.61 8.80
N ASP A 185 -6.33 -25.26 7.97
CA ASP A 185 -5.03 -24.75 8.43
C ASP A 185 -5.02 -23.22 8.41
N GLU A 186 -5.37 -22.63 9.55
CA GLU A 186 -5.42 -21.18 9.72
C GLU A 186 -4.07 -20.50 9.48
N GLU A 187 -2.96 -21.11 9.87
CA GLU A 187 -1.64 -20.50 9.72
C GLU A 187 -1.28 -20.38 8.25
N GLN A 188 -1.52 -21.43 7.46
CA GLN A 188 -1.31 -21.40 6.02
C GLN A 188 -2.26 -20.45 5.30
N GLN A 189 -3.54 -20.37 5.71
CA GLN A 189 -4.50 -19.40 5.16
C GLN A 189 -4.02 -17.97 5.42
N LEU A 190 -3.59 -17.67 6.64
CA LEU A 190 -3.06 -16.35 7.01
C LEU A 190 -1.80 -15.99 6.23
N GLU A 191 -0.88 -16.93 6.06
CA GLU A 191 0.32 -16.75 5.27
C GLU A 191 -0.03 -16.49 3.79
N ALA A 192 -0.95 -17.27 3.21
CA ALA A 192 -1.38 -17.11 1.82
C ALA A 192 -2.02 -15.74 1.54
N LEU A 193 -2.87 -15.23 2.44
CA LEU A 193 -3.43 -13.88 2.32
C LEU A 193 -2.35 -12.79 2.28
N ARG A 194 -1.29 -12.95 3.08
CA ARG A 194 -0.17 -11.98 3.13
C ARG A 194 0.67 -12.07 1.86
N GLN A 195 0.96 -13.28 1.39
CA GLN A 195 1.69 -13.48 0.13
C GLN A 195 0.94 -12.85 -1.05
N PHE A 196 -0.36 -13.11 -1.16
CA PHE A 196 -1.20 -12.51 -2.19
C PHE A 196 -1.18 -10.97 -2.11
N LYS A 197 -1.34 -10.39 -0.91
CA LYS A 197 -1.22 -8.94 -0.73
C LYS A 197 0.12 -8.42 -1.25
N GLN A 198 1.23 -9.06 -0.87
CA GLN A 198 2.56 -8.62 -1.27
C GLN A 198 2.77 -8.71 -2.79
N ALA A 199 2.31 -9.78 -3.43
CA ALA A 199 2.37 -9.95 -4.88
C ALA A 199 1.56 -8.86 -5.61
N GLN A 200 0.33 -8.62 -5.19
CA GLN A 200 -0.51 -7.59 -5.80
C GLN A 200 0.05 -6.17 -5.58
N GLN A 201 0.64 -5.88 -4.42
CA GLN A 201 1.32 -4.61 -4.18
C GLN A 201 2.55 -4.45 -5.08
N LEU A 202 3.30 -5.52 -5.33
CA LEU A 202 4.41 -5.51 -6.27
C LEU A 202 3.94 -5.22 -7.69
N HIS A 203 2.86 -5.87 -8.17
CA HIS A 203 2.31 -5.62 -9.51
C HIS A 203 1.83 -4.17 -9.68
N ILE A 204 1.13 -3.64 -8.67
CA ILE A 204 0.69 -2.24 -8.68
C ILE A 204 1.89 -1.29 -8.74
N ALA A 205 2.92 -1.51 -7.91
CA ALA A 205 4.13 -0.69 -7.89
C ALA A 205 4.94 -0.81 -9.18
N ALA A 206 5.08 -2.02 -9.73
CA ALA A 206 5.81 -2.26 -10.98
C ALA A 206 5.11 -1.58 -12.16
N ALA A 207 3.77 -1.62 -12.23
CA ALA A 207 3.00 -0.95 -13.26
C ALA A 207 3.01 0.58 -13.14
N ASP A 208 3.00 1.11 -11.91
CA ASP A 208 3.18 2.54 -11.62
C ASP A 208 4.57 3.03 -12.08
N ILE A 209 5.62 2.29 -11.71
CA ILE A 209 7.01 2.56 -12.12
C ILE A 209 7.18 2.49 -13.64
N ALA A 210 6.55 1.51 -14.30
CA ALA A 210 6.64 1.33 -15.74
C ALA A 210 5.73 2.29 -16.54
N GLY A 211 4.85 3.04 -15.87
CA GLY A 211 3.88 3.92 -16.50
C GLY A 211 2.75 3.18 -17.23
N THR A 212 2.56 1.89 -16.98
CA THR A 212 1.46 1.08 -17.54
C THR A 212 0.17 1.25 -16.74
N LEU A 213 0.27 1.62 -15.46
CA LEU A 213 -0.85 2.04 -14.63
C LEU A 213 -0.76 3.57 -14.39
N PRO A 214 -1.77 4.36 -14.77
CA PRO A 214 -1.81 5.76 -14.38
C PRO A 214 -1.81 5.89 -12.85
N VAL A 215 -0.93 6.71 -12.28
CA VAL A 215 -0.81 6.94 -10.83
C VAL A 215 -2.16 7.24 -10.15
N MET A 216 -3.05 7.93 -10.89
CA MET A 216 -4.44 8.20 -10.53
C MET A 216 -5.28 6.98 -10.14
N LYS A 217 -4.89 5.81 -10.65
CA LYS A 217 -5.52 4.51 -10.44
C LYS A 217 -4.84 3.65 -9.38
N VAL A 218 -3.67 4.04 -8.89
CA VAL A 218 -2.94 3.30 -7.83
C VAL A 218 -3.81 3.15 -6.58
N SER A 219 -4.42 4.24 -6.11
CA SER A 219 -5.34 4.17 -4.96
C SER A 219 -6.58 3.33 -5.23
N ASP A 220 -7.13 3.34 -6.45
CA ASP A 220 -8.27 2.49 -6.83
C ASP A 220 -7.88 1.02 -6.67
N HIS A 221 -6.74 0.60 -7.25
CA HIS A 221 -6.25 -0.79 -7.16
C HIS A 221 -5.94 -1.22 -5.72
N LEU A 222 -5.33 -0.34 -4.93
CA LEU A 222 -5.06 -0.62 -3.52
C LEU A 222 -6.35 -0.76 -2.69
N THR A 223 -7.37 0.04 -3.00
CA THR A 223 -8.71 -0.08 -2.38
C THR A 223 -9.42 -1.37 -2.77
N TRP A 224 -9.43 -1.74 -4.06
CA TRP A 224 -10.01 -3.01 -4.50
C TRP A 224 -9.30 -4.23 -3.89
N LEU A 225 -7.97 -4.19 -3.81
CA LEU A 225 -7.17 -5.22 -3.13
C LEU A 225 -7.56 -5.34 -1.65
N ALA A 226 -7.66 -4.21 -0.93
CA ALA A 226 -8.04 -4.21 0.48
C ALA A 226 -9.45 -4.78 0.71
N GLU A 227 -10.41 -4.47 -0.17
CA GLU A 227 -11.77 -5.01 -0.11
C GLU A 227 -11.82 -6.51 -0.39
N ALA A 228 -11.05 -7.01 -1.36
CA ALA A 228 -10.97 -8.44 -1.64
C ALA A 228 -10.36 -9.22 -0.46
N ILE A 229 -9.30 -8.66 0.15
CA ILE A 229 -8.69 -9.24 1.34
C ILE A 229 -9.67 -9.21 2.52
N LEU A 230 -10.39 -8.10 2.73
CA LEU A 230 -11.40 -7.98 3.77
C LEU A 230 -12.51 -9.03 3.61
N ASP A 231 -13.02 -9.23 2.39
CA ASP A 231 -14.00 -10.28 2.09
C ASP A 231 -13.50 -11.67 2.49
N ALA A 232 -12.26 -12.02 2.13
CA ALA A 232 -11.66 -13.30 2.50
C ALA A 232 -11.44 -13.45 4.02
N VAL A 233 -11.00 -12.38 4.70
CA VAL A 233 -10.83 -12.40 6.17
C VAL A 233 -12.16 -12.59 6.87
N VAL A 234 -13.22 -11.90 6.43
CA VAL A 234 -14.56 -12.07 7.02
C VAL A 234 -15.08 -13.48 6.72
N GLN A 235 -14.87 -14.02 5.53
CA GLN A 235 -15.22 -15.40 5.18
C GLN A 235 -14.55 -16.41 6.14
N GLN A 236 -13.24 -16.26 6.36
CA GLN A 236 -12.48 -17.15 7.24
C GLN A 236 -12.94 -17.03 8.69
N ALA A 237 -13.08 -15.80 9.21
CA ALA A 237 -13.56 -15.57 10.56
C ALA A 237 -14.98 -16.12 10.75
N TRP A 238 -15.86 -15.94 9.76
CA TRP A 238 -17.22 -16.47 9.77
C TRP A 238 -17.24 -17.99 9.87
N GLY A 239 -16.50 -18.69 9.01
CA GLY A 239 -16.41 -20.15 9.03
C GLY A 239 -15.96 -20.68 10.39
N GLN A 240 -14.98 -20.04 11.00
CA GLN A 240 -14.47 -20.40 12.34
C GLN A 240 -15.50 -20.14 13.46
N MET A 241 -16.25 -19.04 13.37
CA MET A 241 -17.30 -18.76 14.36
C MET A 241 -18.47 -19.74 14.22
N VAL A 242 -18.91 -20.03 13.00
CA VAL A 242 -20.00 -20.98 12.73
C VAL A 242 -19.63 -22.40 13.14
N ALA A 243 -18.42 -22.86 12.82
CA ALA A 243 -17.96 -24.19 13.23
C ALA A 243 -18.00 -24.38 14.76
N ARG A 244 -17.82 -23.30 15.52
CA ARG A 244 -17.76 -23.36 16.99
C ARG A 244 -19.10 -23.10 17.69
N TYR A 245 -19.91 -22.18 17.15
CA TYR A 245 -21.11 -21.66 17.82
C TYR A 245 -22.39 -21.91 17.05
N GLY A 246 -22.31 -22.39 15.80
CA GLY A 246 -23.43 -22.41 14.86
C GLY A 246 -23.76 -21.03 14.30
N LEU A 247 -24.89 -20.93 13.61
CA LEU A 247 -25.43 -19.70 13.04
C LEU A 247 -26.36 -19.01 14.05
N PRO A 248 -26.34 -17.66 14.12
CA PRO A 248 -27.42 -16.92 14.76
C PRO A 248 -28.78 -17.25 14.11
N THR A 249 -29.78 -17.65 14.89
CA THR A 249 -31.06 -18.20 14.38
C THR A 249 -31.87 -17.24 13.50
N HIS A 250 -31.74 -15.92 13.70
CA HIS A 250 -32.39 -14.93 12.81
C HIS A 250 -31.91 -14.96 11.35
N LEU A 251 -30.86 -15.72 11.03
CA LEU A 251 -30.34 -15.85 9.67
C LEU A 251 -30.99 -16.97 8.87
N HIS A 252 -31.81 -17.85 9.46
CA HIS A 252 -32.42 -18.98 8.74
C HIS A 252 -33.23 -18.54 7.52
N ASP A 253 -33.90 -17.39 7.60
CA ASP A 253 -34.69 -16.80 6.50
C ASP A 253 -33.95 -15.68 5.75
N ARG A 254 -32.64 -15.50 5.98
CA ARG A 254 -31.82 -14.43 5.40
C ARG A 254 -30.69 -15.02 4.55
N GLN A 255 -30.55 -14.56 3.31
CA GLN A 255 -29.41 -14.95 2.46
C GLN A 255 -28.07 -14.34 2.90
N GLY A 256 -28.13 -13.24 3.66
CA GLY A 256 -26.98 -12.50 4.16
C GLY A 256 -26.53 -12.92 5.56
N ARG A 257 -25.44 -12.31 6.02
CA ARG A 257 -24.81 -12.63 7.31
C ARG A 257 -25.24 -11.72 8.45
N GLY A 258 -26.06 -10.70 8.23
CA GLY A 258 -26.46 -9.75 9.27
C GLY A 258 -25.28 -8.97 9.88
N PHE A 259 -24.18 -8.86 9.14
CA PHE A 259 -22.93 -8.22 9.54
C PHE A 259 -22.39 -7.34 8.42
N ALA A 260 -21.88 -6.16 8.77
CA ALA A 260 -21.27 -5.22 7.85
C ALA A 260 -19.97 -4.64 8.42
N VAL A 261 -19.06 -4.33 7.50
CA VAL A 261 -17.84 -3.56 7.75
C VAL A 261 -17.97 -2.25 6.99
N VAL A 262 -17.81 -1.16 7.72
CA VAL A 262 -17.82 0.21 7.19
C VAL A 262 -16.38 0.70 7.14
N GLY A 263 -15.92 1.05 5.95
CA GLY A 263 -14.62 1.67 5.73
C GLY A 263 -14.72 3.18 5.92
N TYR A 264 -13.91 3.72 6.82
CA TYR A 264 -13.72 5.15 7.05
C TYR A 264 -12.40 5.62 6.43
N GLY A 265 -12.09 6.91 6.62
CA GLY A 265 -10.78 7.47 6.28
C GLY A 265 -10.37 7.20 4.84
N LYS A 266 -9.13 6.72 4.65
CA LYS A 266 -8.56 6.49 3.32
C LYS A 266 -9.25 5.35 2.57
N LEU A 267 -9.68 4.30 3.26
CA LEU A 267 -10.41 3.19 2.63
C LEU A 267 -11.78 3.65 2.12
N GLY A 268 -12.53 4.35 2.98
CA GLY A 268 -13.84 4.86 2.63
C GLY A 268 -13.82 5.93 1.53
N GLY A 269 -12.76 6.73 1.49
CA GLY A 269 -12.54 7.78 0.52
C GLY A 269 -11.71 7.41 -0.72
N TRP A 270 -11.47 6.13 -1.01
CA TRP A 270 -10.73 5.68 -2.22
C TRP A 270 -9.32 6.28 -2.34
N GLU A 271 -8.59 6.29 -1.22
CA GLU A 271 -7.32 6.99 -1.06
C GLU A 271 -6.26 6.14 -0.36
N LEU A 272 -6.30 4.82 -0.52
CA LEU A 272 -5.24 3.97 0.02
C LEU A 272 -3.93 4.23 -0.73
N GLY A 273 -2.84 4.31 0.04
CA GLY A 273 -1.44 4.18 -0.41
C GLY A 273 -0.81 2.88 0.09
N TYR A 274 0.38 2.55 -0.40
CA TYR A 274 1.03 1.23 -0.21
C TYR A 274 1.14 0.75 1.24
N SER A 275 1.34 1.67 2.20
CA SER A 275 1.50 1.38 3.64
C SER A 275 0.30 1.82 4.48
N SER A 276 -0.89 1.93 3.90
CA SER A 276 -2.06 2.45 4.61
C SER A 276 -2.68 1.46 5.58
N ASP A 277 -3.06 1.97 6.74
CA ASP A 277 -3.98 1.32 7.69
C ASP A 277 -5.41 1.28 7.12
N LEU A 278 -6.24 0.39 7.67
CA LEU A 278 -7.67 0.29 7.37
C LEU A 278 -8.50 0.81 8.54
N ASP A 279 -9.20 1.93 8.35
CA ASP A 279 -10.14 2.48 9.33
C ASP A 279 -11.49 1.74 9.24
N LEU A 280 -11.80 0.86 10.18
CA LEU A 280 -12.96 -0.05 10.12
C LEU A 280 -13.92 0.13 11.30
N VAL A 281 -15.22 0.16 11.01
CA VAL A 281 -16.30 0.07 11.99
C VAL A 281 -17.20 -1.13 11.66
N PHE A 282 -17.55 -1.91 12.68
CA PHE A 282 -18.34 -3.13 12.51
C PHE A 282 -19.79 -2.93 12.96
N LEU A 283 -20.74 -3.33 12.11
CA LEU A 283 -22.17 -3.24 12.38
C LEU A 283 -22.85 -4.60 12.27
N HIS A 284 -23.91 -4.80 13.03
CA HIS A 284 -24.84 -5.92 12.85
C HIS A 284 -26.31 -5.44 13.00
N ASP A 285 -27.27 -6.26 12.62
CA ASP A 285 -28.70 -5.99 12.85
C ASP A 285 -29.40 -7.08 13.68
N CYS A 286 -28.60 -7.87 14.41
CA CYS A 286 -29.08 -8.90 15.33
C CYS A 286 -30.09 -8.38 16.39
N PRO A 287 -31.31 -8.92 16.42
CA PRO A 287 -32.23 -8.75 17.55
C PRO A 287 -31.63 -9.24 18.88
N ALA A 288 -32.16 -8.74 20.00
CA ALA A 288 -31.60 -9.01 21.33
C ALA A 288 -31.88 -10.44 21.85
N GLU A 289 -32.94 -11.09 21.39
CA GLU A 289 -33.37 -12.42 21.87
C GLU A 289 -32.87 -13.57 20.98
N VAL A 290 -31.89 -13.31 20.12
CA VAL A 290 -31.33 -14.29 19.18
C VAL A 290 -30.22 -15.08 19.86
N MET A 291 -30.26 -16.39 19.69
CA MET A 291 -29.20 -17.32 20.08
C MET A 291 -28.57 -17.97 18.83
N THR A 292 -27.41 -18.59 19.01
CA THR A 292 -26.78 -19.40 17.95
C THR A 292 -27.21 -20.87 18.05
N ASP A 293 -27.24 -21.58 16.92
CA ASP A 293 -27.81 -22.95 16.82
C ASP A 293 -26.78 -24.09 16.89
N GLY A 294 -25.53 -23.82 17.27
CA GLY A 294 -24.47 -24.82 17.37
C GLY A 294 -24.39 -25.51 18.73
N GLU A 295 -23.46 -26.47 18.87
CA GLU A 295 -23.28 -27.24 20.12
C GLU A 295 -23.02 -26.36 21.34
N ARG A 296 -22.35 -25.22 21.14
CA ARG A 296 -22.14 -24.19 22.14
C ARG A 296 -22.97 -22.96 21.82
N GLU A 297 -24.20 -22.97 22.30
CA GLU A 297 -25.13 -21.85 22.19
C GLU A 297 -24.58 -20.59 22.90
N ILE A 298 -24.63 -19.46 22.20
CA ILE A 298 -24.30 -18.12 22.74
C ILE A 298 -25.31 -17.08 22.23
N ASP A 299 -25.34 -15.92 22.89
CA ASP A 299 -26.10 -14.76 22.43
C ASP A 299 -25.63 -14.30 21.03
N GLY A 300 -26.57 -13.96 20.17
CA GLY A 300 -26.30 -13.59 18.78
C GLY A 300 -25.47 -12.30 18.65
N ARG A 301 -25.65 -11.32 19.54
CA ARG A 301 -24.81 -10.12 19.56
C ARG A 301 -23.40 -10.44 20.04
N GLN A 302 -23.27 -11.37 20.99
CA GLN A 302 -21.97 -11.90 21.41
C GLN A 302 -21.27 -12.65 20.27
N PHE A 303 -21.99 -13.37 19.41
CA PHE A 303 -21.43 -13.99 18.21
C PHE A 303 -20.78 -12.94 17.29
N TYR A 304 -21.49 -11.85 16.95
CA TYR A 304 -20.94 -10.79 16.11
C TYR A 304 -19.77 -10.04 16.77
N LEU A 305 -19.78 -9.88 18.10
CA LEU A 305 -18.64 -9.31 18.83
C LEU A 305 -17.40 -10.20 18.68
N ARG A 306 -17.55 -11.51 18.85
CA ARG A 306 -16.45 -12.49 18.67
C ARG A 306 -15.97 -12.53 17.22
N LEU A 307 -16.89 -12.42 16.25
CA LEU A 307 -16.56 -12.31 14.84
C LEU A 307 -15.67 -11.09 14.56
N ALA A 308 -16.06 -9.91 15.04
CA ALA A 308 -15.27 -8.69 14.89
C ALA A 308 -13.89 -8.81 15.55
N GLN A 309 -13.81 -9.37 16.76
CA GLN A 309 -12.53 -9.66 17.44
C GLN A 309 -11.66 -10.61 16.63
N ARG A 310 -12.27 -11.62 16.00
CA ARG A 310 -11.55 -12.57 15.18
C ARG A 310 -11.02 -11.94 13.90
N ILE A 311 -11.81 -11.10 13.22
CA ILE A 311 -11.37 -10.33 12.07
C ILE A 311 -10.15 -9.48 12.43
N MET A 312 -10.20 -8.73 13.55
CA MET A 312 -9.06 -7.94 14.04
C MET A 312 -7.81 -8.79 14.28
N HIS A 313 -7.98 -9.99 14.83
CA HIS A 313 -6.89 -10.94 15.05
C HIS A 313 -6.28 -11.42 13.73
N LEU A 314 -7.08 -11.87 12.77
CA LEU A 314 -6.56 -12.37 11.49
C LEU A 314 -5.76 -11.30 10.72
N PHE A 315 -6.17 -10.02 10.82
CA PHE A 315 -5.42 -8.91 10.24
C PHE A 315 -4.07 -8.65 10.92
N SER A 316 -4.05 -8.65 12.26
CA SER A 316 -2.91 -8.18 13.07
C SER A 316 -1.91 -9.27 13.47
N THR A 317 -2.29 -10.56 13.39
CA THR A 317 -1.38 -11.68 13.71
C THR A 317 -0.14 -11.63 12.82
N ARG A 318 1.05 -11.85 13.38
CA ARG A 318 2.30 -11.83 12.62
C ARG A 318 2.67 -13.25 12.17
N THR A 319 2.82 -13.46 10.87
CA THR A 319 3.35 -14.69 10.27
C THR A 319 4.74 -14.43 9.67
N SER A 320 5.29 -15.40 8.94
CA SER A 320 6.58 -15.27 8.27
C SER A 320 6.62 -14.09 7.28
N SER A 321 5.48 -13.78 6.65
CA SER A 321 5.30 -12.63 5.75
C SER A 321 4.76 -11.37 6.45
N GLY A 322 4.85 -11.28 7.78
CA GLY A 322 4.46 -10.08 8.55
C GLY A 322 2.98 -10.07 8.93
N ILE A 323 2.37 -8.89 8.96
CA ILE A 323 0.94 -8.70 9.23
C ILE A 323 0.19 -8.43 7.93
N LEU A 324 -1.14 -8.60 7.93
CA LEU A 324 -1.95 -8.39 6.74
C LEU A 324 -2.24 -6.89 6.53
N TYR A 325 -2.90 -6.24 7.49
CA TYR A 325 -3.05 -4.78 7.56
C TYR A 325 -3.07 -4.34 9.03
N GLU A 326 -2.58 -3.14 9.30
CA GLU A 326 -2.94 -2.45 10.53
C GLU A 326 -4.40 -2.01 10.41
N VAL A 327 -5.18 -2.21 11.47
CA VAL A 327 -6.61 -1.89 11.49
C VAL A 327 -6.89 -0.91 12.62
N ASP A 328 -7.50 0.21 12.29
CA ASP A 328 -7.92 1.24 13.23
C ASP A 328 -9.45 1.21 13.39
N ALA A 329 -9.92 0.88 14.58
CA ALA A 329 -11.36 0.87 14.91
C ALA A 329 -11.77 2.03 15.82
N ARG A 330 -10.98 3.10 15.93
CA ARG A 330 -11.23 4.21 16.87
C ARG A 330 -12.35 5.15 16.45
N LEU A 331 -12.80 5.10 15.21
CA LEU A 331 -13.91 5.92 14.69
C LEU A 331 -15.30 5.32 14.96
N ARG A 332 -15.38 4.19 15.68
CA ARG A 332 -16.65 3.61 16.12
C ARG A 332 -17.30 4.47 17.23
N PRO A 333 -18.62 4.35 17.47
CA PRO A 333 -19.30 5.03 18.57
C PRO A 333 -18.57 4.92 19.91
N SER A 334 -18.41 6.05 20.61
CA SER A 334 -17.65 6.17 21.86
C SER A 334 -16.15 5.79 21.77
N GLY A 335 -15.61 5.69 20.55
CA GLY A 335 -14.21 5.41 20.27
C GLY A 335 -13.68 4.14 20.95
N ALA A 336 -12.50 4.22 21.55
CA ALA A 336 -11.85 3.09 22.22
C ALA A 336 -12.66 2.53 23.42
N ALA A 337 -13.51 3.35 24.04
CA ALA A 337 -14.36 2.93 25.16
C ALA A 337 -15.66 2.25 24.71
N GLY A 338 -16.04 2.40 23.44
CA GLY A 338 -17.23 1.79 22.87
C GLY A 338 -17.05 0.31 22.50
N MET A 339 -18.19 -0.37 22.35
CA MET A 339 -18.24 -1.75 21.86
C MET A 339 -17.58 -1.85 20.48
N LEU A 340 -16.87 -2.96 20.22
CA LEU A 340 -16.20 -3.16 18.93
C LEU A 340 -17.19 -3.31 17.76
N VAL A 341 -18.38 -3.84 18.05
CA VAL A 341 -19.48 -3.96 17.09
C VAL A 341 -20.73 -3.30 17.68
N THR A 342 -21.53 -2.68 16.83
CA THR A 342 -22.75 -1.96 17.25
C THR A 342 -23.94 -2.39 16.38
N THR A 343 -25.16 -2.36 16.93
CA THR A 343 -26.35 -2.52 16.08
C THR A 343 -26.49 -1.33 15.13
N ALA A 344 -27.04 -1.52 13.93
CA ALA A 344 -27.32 -0.40 13.03
C ALA A 344 -28.22 0.66 13.67
N ASP A 345 -29.19 0.25 14.51
CA ASP A 345 -30.08 1.17 15.20
C ASP A 345 -29.38 1.96 16.31
N ALA A 346 -28.55 1.32 17.13
CA ALA A 346 -27.75 2.03 18.13
C ALA A 346 -26.69 2.94 17.49
N PHE A 347 -26.15 2.56 16.32
CA PHE A 347 -25.29 3.44 15.54
C PHE A 347 -26.05 4.68 15.06
N ALA A 348 -27.28 4.51 14.56
CA ALA A 348 -28.13 5.64 14.16
C ALA A 348 -28.44 6.58 15.34
N ASP A 349 -28.84 6.01 16.47
CA ASP A 349 -29.15 6.75 17.70
C ASP A 349 -27.94 7.55 18.20
N TYR A 350 -26.77 6.93 18.29
CA TYR A 350 -25.52 7.60 18.65
C TYR A 350 -25.19 8.74 17.69
N GLN A 351 -25.28 8.50 16.38
CA GLN A 351 -24.96 9.53 15.38
C GLN A 351 -25.93 10.73 15.44
N GLN A 352 -27.18 10.50 15.82
CA GLN A 352 -28.19 11.57 15.96
C GLN A 352 -28.04 12.37 17.25
N ASN A 353 -27.74 11.68 18.36
CA ASN A 353 -27.92 12.26 19.70
C ASN A 353 -26.62 12.55 20.45
N GLU A 354 -25.51 11.88 20.10
CA GLU A 354 -24.25 11.95 20.86
C GLU A 354 -23.04 12.37 20.02
N ALA A 355 -23.05 12.09 18.72
CA ALA A 355 -21.89 12.30 17.87
C ALA A 355 -21.55 13.79 17.68
N TRP A 356 -20.25 14.08 17.74
CA TRP A 356 -19.71 15.43 17.51
C TRP A 356 -19.64 15.74 16.01
N THR A 357 -19.57 17.04 15.66
CA THR A 357 -19.43 17.49 14.26
C THR A 357 -18.25 16.85 13.52
N TRP A 358 -17.13 16.61 14.20
CA TRP A 358 -15.97 15.95 13.58
C TRP A 358 -16.22 14.46 13.27
N GLU A 359 -17.10 13.78 14.02
CA GLU A 359 -17.53 12.40 13.69
C GLU A 359 -18.43 12.40 12.46
N HIS A 360 -19.31 13.41 12.32
CA HIS A 360 -20.08 13.61 11.10
C HIS A 360 -19.19 13.94 9.89
N GLN A 361 -18.11 14.70 10.08
CA GLN A 361 -17.09 14.92 9.04
C GLN A 361 -16.45 13.60 8.61
N ALA A 362 -16.07 12.75 9.56
CA ALA A 362 -15.53 11.42 9.25
C ALA A 362 -16.56 10.53 8.53
N LEU A 363 -17.85 10.64 8.89
CA LEU A 363 -18.96 9.91 8.26
C LEU A 363 -19.18 10.29 6.79
N VAL A 364 -18.81 11.50 6.36
CA VAL A 364 -18.82 11.89 4.92
C VAL A 364 -17.97 10.91 4.10
N ARG A 365 -16.85 10.45 4.65
CA ARG A 365 -15.95 9.49 3.97
C ARG A 365 -16.33 8.03 4.18
N ALA A 366 -17.32 7.74 5.02
CA ALA A 366 -17.68 6.37 5.36
C ALA A 366 -18.53 5.70 4.28
N ARG A 367 -18.26 4.42 4.02
CA ARG A 367 -19.10 3.56 3.15
C ARG A 367 -18.99 2.10 3.57
N VAL A 368 -19.99 1.31 3.24
CA VAL A 368 -19.92 -0.15 3.41
C VAL A 368 -18.90 -0.72 2.43
N VAL A 369 -17.95 -1.50 2.95
CA VAL A 369 -16.91 -2.22 2.18
C VAL A 369 -17.14 -3.72 2.21
N TYR A 370 -17.96 -4.19 3.14
CA TYR A 370 -18.45 -5.56 3.21
C TYR A 370 -19.81 -5.55 3.91
N GLY A 371 -20.79 -6.29 3.39
CA GLY A 371 -22.11 -6.41 4.03
C GLY A 371 -23.13 -7.00 3.08
N ASP A 372 -24.23 -7.52 3.62
CA ASP A 372 -25.36 -7.91 2.78
C ASP A 372 -26.19 -6.68 2.34
N PRO A 373 -26.99 -6.81 1.26
CA PRO A 373 -27.70 -5.67 0.70
C PRO A 373 -28.66 -4.96 1.68
N ALA A 374 -29.25 -5.70 2.63
CA ALA A 374 -30.20 -5.13 3.58
C ALA A 374 -29.48 -4.23 4.60
N LEU A 375 -28.37 -4.72 5.17
CA LEU A 375 -27.59 -3.93 6.13
C LEU A 375 -26.85 -2.78 5.45
N GLN A 376 -26.41 -2.96 4.21
CA GLN A 376 -25.86 -1.87 3.40
C GLN A 376 -26.90 -0.76 3.16
N ALA A 377 -28.10 -1.12 2.70
CA ALA A 377 -29.17 -0.13 2.50
C ALA A 377 -29.55 0.59 3.80
N ARG A 378 -29.54 -0.13 4.94
CA ARG A 378 -29.77 0.46 6.26
C ARG A 378 -28.69 1.47 6.63
N PHE A 379 -27.41 1.14 6.47
CA PHE A 379 -26.31 2.07 6.72
C PHE A 379 -26.38 3.29 5.80
N ASP A 380 -26.61 3.10 4.50
CA ASP A 380 -26.69 4.18 3.52
C ASP A 380 -27.82 5.15 3.85
N ALA A 381 -28.97 4.63 4.31
CA ALA A 381 -30.08 5.45 4.80
C ALA A 381 -29.68 6.26 6.06
N ILE A 382 -29.08 5.61 7.06
CA ILE A 382 -28.61 6.29 8.28
C ILE A 382 -27.61 7.39 7.94
N ARG A 383 -26.58 7.07 7.15
CA ARG A 383 -25.58 8.04 6.71
C ARG A 383 -26.22 9.21 6.00
N ARG A 384 -27.13 8.96 5.06
CA ARG A 384 -27.85 10.03 4.35
C ARG A 384 -28.63 10.90 5.34
N ASP A 385 -29.40 10.32 6.25
CA ASP A 385 -30.23 11.07 7.19
C ASP A 385 -29.36 11.99 8.08
N ILE A 386 -28.23 11.49 8.59
CA ILE A 386 -27.26 12.28 9.36
C ILE A 386 -26.65 13.40 8.52
N LEU A 387 -26.19 13.11 7.31
CA LEU A 387 -25.56 14.12 6.45
C LEU A 387 -26.55 15.20 6.05
N THR A 388 -27.82 14.85 5.80
CA THR A 388 -28.90 15.79 5.45
C THR A 388 -29.55 16.52 6.63
N THR A 389 -29.06 16.31 7.87
CA THR A 389 -29.54 17.05 9.04
C THR A 389 -29.27 18.56 8.87
N PRO A 390 -30.28 19.43 9.04
CA PRO A 390 -30.09 20.88 8.97
C PRO A 390 -29.10 21.37 10.02
N ARG A 391 -28.13 22.20 9.62
CA ARG A 391 -27.10 22.77 10.51
C ARG A 391 -27.05 24.28 10.35
N GLU A 392 -26.79 24.99 11.45
CA GLU A 392 -26.53 26.42 11.40
C GLU A 392 -25.17 26.68 10.74
N GLY A 393 -25.16 27.33 9.58
CA GLY A 393 -23.98 27.43 8.72
C GLY A 393 -22.76 28.08 9.39
N ALA A 394 -22.96 29.14 10.18
CA ALA A 394 -21.88 29.85 10.85
C ALA A 394 -21.25 29.03 12.00
N THR A 395 -22.08 28.32 12.76
CA THR A 395 -21.66 27.42 13.84
C THR A 395 -20.85 26.26 13.26
N LEU A 396 -21.38 25.56 12.24
CA LEU A 396 -20.69 24.47 11.55
C LEU A 396 -19.35 24.92 10.95
N GLN A 397 -19.31 26.07 10.30
CA GLN A 397 -18.08 26.62 9.71
C GLN A 397 -17.00 26.84 10.77
N THR A 398 -17.39 27.41 11.92
CA THR A 398 -16.49 27.67 13.04
C THR A 398 -15.94 26.37 13.61
N GLU A 399 -16.80 25.38 13.87
CA GLU A 399 -16.39 24.08 14.41
C GLU A 399 -15.41 23.35 13.49
N VAL A 400 -15.67 23.34 12.18
CA VAL A 400 -14.78 22.70 11.19
C VAL A 400 -13.43 23.40 11.11
N ARG A 401 -13.42 24.74 11.09
CA ARG A 401 -12.19 25.54 11.08
C ARG A 401 -11.35 25.30 12.33
N GLU A 402 -11.95 25.43 13.51
CA GLU A 402 -11.24 25.26 14.79
C GLU A 402 -10.67 23.85 14.94
N MET A 403 -11.43 22.83 14.51
CA MET A 403 -10.92 21.46 14.49
C MET A 403 -9.72 21.32 13.56
N ARG A 404 -9.77 21.91 12.36
CA ARG A 404 -8.65 21.85 11.40
C ARG A 404 -7.40 22.51 11.94
N GLU A 405 -7.54 23.69 12.53
CA GLU A 405 -6.43 24.44 13.12
C GLU A 405 -5.79 23.67 14.27
N LYS A 406 -6.62 23.07 15.15
CA LYS A 406 -6.16 22.19 16.22
C LYS A 406 -5.39 20.99 15.67
N MET A 407 -5.90 20.33 14.62
CA MET A 407 -5.20 19.22 13.97
C MET A 407 -3.87 19.67 13.36
N ARG A 408 -3.83 20.83 12.69
CA ARG A 408 -2.60 21.39 12.11
C ARG A 408 -1.53 21.63 13.17
N ALA A 409 -1.91 22.14 14.35
CA ALA A 409 -0.97 22.38 15.43
C ALA A 409 -0.32 21.09 15.99
N HIS A 410 -1.01 19.95 15.92
CA HIS A 410 -0.52 18.67 16.43
C HIS A 410 0.15 17.78 15.37
N LEU A 411 -0.32 17.85 14.12
CA LEU A 411 0.07 16.97 13.01
C LEU A 411 0.90 17.68 11.92
N GLY A 412 0.92 19.01 11.90
CA GLY A 412 1.64 19.80 10.91
C GLY A 412 3.16 19.62 10.97
N ASN A 413 3.83 20.05 9.90
CA ASN A 413 5.27 19.84 9.78
C ASN A 413 6.04 20.58 10.90
N LYS A 414 6.90 19.85 11.61
CA LYS A 414 7.81 20.45 12.61
C LYS A 414 9.03 21.13 11.99
N HIS A 415 9.18 21.02 10.66
CA HIS A 415 10.26 21.63 9.89
C HIS A 415 9.73 22.85 9.12
N PRO A 416 10.04 24.08 9.56
CA PRO A 416 9.47 25.31 8.98
C PRO A 416 9.86 25.57 7.52
N ASN A 417 10.89 24.88 7.00
CA ASN A 417 11.38 25.02 5.63
C ASN A 417 10.97 23.84 4.74
N ARG A 418 9.87 23.16 5.05
CA ARG A 418 9.32 22.05 4.28
C ARG A 418 7.81 22.22 4.15
N PHE A 419 7.25 21.65 3.11
CA PHE A 419 5.79 21.54 2.94
C PHE A 419 5.38 20.09 3.13
N ASP A 420 4.62 19.81 4.19
CA ASP A 420 3.93 18.52 4.35
C ASP A 420 2.68 18.50 3.46
N ILE A 421 2.70 17.60 2.47
CA ILE A 421 1.69 17.51 1.41
C ILE A 421 0.29 17.26 1.99
N LYS A 422 0.21 16.57 3.13
CA LYS A 422 -1.05 16.21 3.75
C LYS A 422 -1.49 17.23 4.79
N ALA A 423 -0.59 17.61 5.70
CA ALA A 423 -0.95 18.26 6.96
C ALA A 423 -0.88 19.79 6.93
N ASP A 424 -0.08 20.39 6.04
CA ASP A 424 0.12 21.84 6.01
C ASP A 424 -0.99 22.58 5.25
N ALA A 425 -0.93 23.93 5.29
CA ALA A 425 -1.86 24.79 4.57
C ALA A 425 -1.78 24.59 3.06
N GLY A 426 -2.93 24.43 2.41
CA GLY A 426 -3.01 24.13 0.98
C GLY A 426 -2.77 22.66 0.65
N GLY A 427 -2.65 21.79 1.65
CA GLY A 427 -2.45 20.35 1.49
C GLY A 427 -3.75 19.55 1.36
N ILE A 428 -3.61 18.22 1.28
CA ILE A 428 -4.73 17.28 1.08
C ILE A 428 -5.80 17.41 2.17
N THR A 429 -5.40 17.53 3.45
CA THR A 429 -6.36 17.62 4.57
C THR A 429 -7.23 18.88 4.48
N ASP A 430 -6.74 19.97 3.89
CA ASP A 430 -7.57 21.18 3.69
C ASP A 430 -8.67 20.91 2.66
N ILE A 431 -8.38 20.19 1.58
CA ILE A 431 -9.37 19.79 0.57
C ILE A 431 -10.41 18.83 1.17
N GLU A 432 -9.97 17.86 1.97
CA GLU A 432 -10.87 16.97 2.70
C GLU A 432 -11.83 17.76 3.59
N PHE A 433 -11.33 18.74 4.35
CA PHE A 433 -12.16 19.55 5.23
C PHE A 433 -13.14 20.44 4.46
N ILE A 434 -12.73 21.01 3.32
CA ILE A 434 -13.62 21.79 2.44
C ILE A 434 -14.77 20.91 1.95
N THR A 435 -14.47 19.71 1.42
CA THR A 435 -15.52 18.82 0.88
C THR A 435 -16.46 18.33 1.97
N GLN A 436 -15.94 17.92 3.14
CA GLN A 436 -16.74 17.50 4.29
C GLN A 436 -17.66 18.62 4.79
N TYR A 437 -17.11 19.83 4.94
CA TYR A 437 -17.87 21.01 5.34
C TYR A 437 -19.04 21.28 4.40
N LEU A 438 -18.78 21.33 3.09
CA LEU A 438 -19.80 21.65 2.10
C LEU A 438 -20.89 20.58 2.03
N VAL A 439 -20.55 19.30 2.17
CA VAL A 439 -21.55 18.23 2.29
C VAL A 439 -22.41 18.43 3.54
N LEU A 440 -21.81 18.62 4.72
CA LEU A 440 -22.56 18.79 5.97
C LEU A 440 -23.42 20.07 5.99
N ARG A 441 -22.98 21.12 5.29
CA ARG A 441 -23.68 22.40 5.19
C ARG A 441 -24.87 22.36 4.24
N TYR A 442 -24.72 21.71 3.09
CA TYR A 442 -25.68 21.83 1.98
C TYR A 442 -26.47 20.56 1.68
N ALA A 443 -26.15 19.42 2.28
CA ALA A 443 -26.85 18.17 1.99
C ALA A 443 -28.33 18.19 2.40
N SER A 444 -28.74 18.99 3.39
CA SER A 444 -30.16 19.16 3.74
C SER A 444 -30.99 19.67 2.56
N ASP A 445 -30.43 20.61 1.79
CA ASP A 445 -31.09 21.23 0.64
C ASP A 445 -30.80 20.46 -0.66
N LYS A 446 -29.63 19.82 -0.73
CA LYS A 446 -29.13 19.06 -1.88
C LYS A 446 -28.74 17.63 -1.47
N PRO A 447 -29.69 16.73 -1.21
CA PRO A 447 -29.39 15.37 -0.72
C PRO A 447 -28.49 14.54 -1.65
N LYS A 448 -28.42 14.88 -2.94
CA LYS A 448 -27.53 14.25 -3.92
C LYS A 448 -26.05 14.32 -3.53
N LEU A 449 -25.64 15.30 -2.71
CA LEU A 449 -24.29 15.43 -2.19
C LEU A 449 -23.84 14.23 -1.33
N THR A 450 -24.80 13.43 -0.84
CA THR A 450 -24.51 12.25 -0.01
C THR A 450 -24.17 10.99 -0.82
N ARG A 451 -24.22 11.03 -2.15
CA ARG A 451 -24.11 9.84 -3.01
C ARG A 451 -22.72 9.17 -2.97
N TRP A 452 -21.66 9.96 -2.86
CA TRP A 452 -20.27 9.49 -2.88
C TRP A 452 -19.54 9.89 -1.59
N SER A 453 -18.36 9.31 -1.38
CA SER A 453 -17.56 9.47 -0.14
C SER A 453 -16.11 9.89 -0.37
N ASP A 454 -15.63 9.90 -1.61
CA ASP A 454 -14.29 10.37 -2.01
C ASP A 454 -14.34 11.80 -2.55
N ASN A 455 -13.21 12.51 -2.40
CA ASN A 455 -13.11 13.94 -2.70
C ASN A 455 -13.40 14.25 -4.17
N VAL A 456 -12.94 13.43 -5.11
CA VAL A 456 -13.11 13.68 -6.55
C VAL A 456 -14.58 13.70 -6.92
N ARG A 457 -15.32 12.64 -6.56
CA ARG A 457 -16.76 12.56 -6.86
C ARG A 457 -17.59 13.51 -5.99
N ILE A 458 -17.14 13.86 -4.78
CA ILE A 458 -17.80 14.90 -3.97
C ILE A 458 -17.64 16.27 -4.64
N LEU A 459 -16.45 16.65 -5.11
CA LEU A 459 -16.22 17.92 -5.82
C LEU A 459 -17.05 18.00 -7.11
N GLU A 460 -17.16 16.89 -7.84
CA GLU A 460 -18.06 16.79 -8.99
C GLU A 460 -19.53 17.02 -8.60
N LEU A 461 -20.00 16.39 -7.50
CA LEU A 461 -21.35 16.61 -7.00
C LEU A 461 -21.60 18.05 -6.53
N LEU A 462 -20.60 18.70 -5.92
CA LEU A 462 -20.71 20.09 -5.50
C LEU A 462 -20.92 21.03 -6.69
N ALA A 463 -20.23 20.78 -7.81
CA ALA A 463 -20.45 21.51 -9.06
C ALA A 463 -21.82 21.21 -9.68
N GLN A 464 -22.18 19.93 -9.81
CA GLN A 464 -23.46 19.51 -10.41
C GLN A 464 -24.71 19.96 -9.65
N ASN A 465 -24.57 20.41 -8.40
CA ASN A 465 -25.67 20.86 -7.55
C ASN A 465 -25.63 22.37 -7.25
N ASP A 466 -24.82 23.13 -8.02
CA ASP A 466 -24.70 24.60 -7.95
C ASP A 466 -24.18 25.12 -6.60
N ILE A 467 -23.36 24.32 -5.90
CA ILE A 467 -22.73 24.74 -4.63
C ILE A 467 -21.36 25.38 -4.90
N MET A 468 -20.60 24.83 -5.84
CA MET A 468 -19.26 25.30 -6.19
C MET A 468 -19.17 25.53 -7.70
N ASP A 469 -18.46 26.57 -8.12
CA ASP A 469 -18.23 26.85 -9.53
C ASP A 469 -17.45 25.68 -10.18
N GLU A 470 -17.81 25.29 -11.41
CA GLU A 470 -17.18 24.15 -12.11
C GLU A 470 -15.65 24.32 -12.28
N GLU A 471 -15.18 25.55 -12.39
CA GLU A 471 -13.75 25.85 -12.47
C GLU A 471 -13.04 25.61 -11.13
N GLU A 472 -13.62 26.05 -10.01
CA GLU A 472 -13.08 25.81 -8.67
C GLU A 472 -13.07 24.31 -8.34
N ALA A 473 -14.17 23.60 -8.63
CA ALA A 473 -14.26 22.16 -8.39
C ALA A 473 -13.22 21.36 -9.18
N ARG A 474 -12.99 21.72 -10.45
CA ARG A 474 -11.93 21.11 -11.28
C ARG A 474 -10.54 21.46 -10.77
N ALA A 475 -10.32 22.70 -10.34
CA ALA A 475 -9.02 23.13 -9.82
C ALA A 475 -8.67 22.42 -8.50
N LEU A 476 -9.64 22.27 -7.58
CA LEU A 476 -9.46 21.49 -6.35
C LEU A 476 -9.29 20.00 -6.62
N THR A 477 -10.01 19.46 -7.60
CA THR A 477 -9.83 18.06 -8.03
C THR A 477 -8.41 17.85 -8.51
N HIS A 478 -7.92 18.71 -9.41
CA HIS A 478 -6.56 18.64 -9.92
C HIS A 478 -5.51 18.76 -8.80
N ALA A 479 -5.68 19.72 -7.88
CA ALA A 479 -4.79 19.89 -6.74
C ALA A 479 -4.75 18.62 -5.86
N TYR A 480 -5.93 18.07 -5.52
CA TYR A 480 -6.02 16.84 -4.72
C TYR A 480 -5.30 15.67 -5.39
N THR A 481 -5.57 15.46 -6.68
CA THR A 481 -4.99 14.35 -7.42
C THR A 481 -3.47 14.49 -7.56
N THR A 482 -2.99 15.68 -7.89
CA THR A 482 -1.55 15.96 -8.02
C THR A 482 -0.81 15.75 -6.70
N LEU A 483 -1.35 16.25 -5.58
CA LEU A 483 -0.75 16.09 -4.26
C LEU A 483 -0.74 14.62 -3.81
N ARG A 484 -1.84 13.88 -4.07
CA ARG A 484 -1.93 12.46 -3.75
C ARG A 484 -0.95 11.62 -4.57
N ASP A 485 -0.84 11.91 -5.86
CA ASP A 485 0.08 11.23 -6.77
C ASP A 485 1.54 11.45 -6.34
N ALA A 486 1.87 12.66 -5.87
CA ALA A 486 3.18 12.96 -5.29
C ALA A 486 3.48 12.10 -4.04
N LEU A 487 2.48 11.81 -3.19
CA LEU A 487 2.67 10.90 -2.04
C LEU A 487 2.97 9.46 -2.49
N HIS A 488 2.32 8.97 -3.56
CA HIS A 488 2.63 7.65 -4.11
C HIS A 488 4.06 7.59 -4.63
N HIS A 489 4.50 8.62 -5.36
CA HIS A 489 5.88 8.69 -5.83
C HIS A 489 6.90 8.75 -4.68
N LEU A 490 6.63 9.55 -3.64
CA LEU A 490 7.49 9.61 -2.45
C LEU A 490 7.53 8.25 -1.74
N ALA A 491 6.41 7.53 -1.65
CA ALA A 491 6.36 6.19 -1.08
C ALA A 491 7.22 5.20 -1.87
N LEU A 492 7.14 5.21 -3.21
CA LEU A 492 8.00 4.40 -4.06
C LEU A 492 9.49 4.69 -3.84
N GLN A 493 9.84 5.92 -3.46
CA GLN A 493 11.21 6.35 -3.16
C GLN A 493 11.61 6.21 -1.68
N GLU A 494 10.75 5.66 -0.82
CA GLU A 494 10.94 5.61 0.64
C GLU A 494 11.28 7.01 1.25
N LEU A 495 10.75 8.07 0.64
CA LEU A 495 10.92 9.44 1.10
C LEU A 495 9.75 9.87 2.00
N PRO A 496 9.99 10.76 2.97
CA PRO A 496 8.92 11.29 3.82
C PRO A 496 7.93 12.11 2.99
N GLY A 497 6.68 12.20 3.47
CA GLY A 497 5.55 12.91 2.83
C GLY A 497 5.65 14.44 2.81
N HIS A 498 6.87 15.00 2.91
CA HIS A 498 7.12 16.43 2.87
C HIS A 498 8.19 16.79 1.84
N VAL A 499 8.00 17.90 1.16
CA VAL A 499 8.82 18.34 0.03
C VAL A 499 9.41 19.74 0.27
N ALA A 500 10.16 20.25 -0.72
CA ALA A 500 10.65 21.62 -0.71
C ALA A 500 9.48 22.63 -0.61
N PRO A 501 9.65 23.76 0.09
CA PRO A 501 8.56 24.70 0.35
C PRO A 501 8.08 25.44 -0.90
N GLU A 502 8.84 25.43 -2.00
CA GLU A 502 8.44 26.01 -3.29
C GLU A 502 7.61 25.04 -4.15
N ALA A 503 7.57 23.75 -3.78
CA ALA A 503 6.81 22.76 -4.51
C ALA A 503 5.29 23.01 -4.40
N PHE A 504 4.57 22.69 -5.48
CA PHE A 504 3.11 22.75 -5.57
C PHE A 504 2.52 24.13 -5.24
N SER A 505 3.23 25.22 -5.55
CA SER A 505 2.80 26.59 -5.20
C SER A 505 1.42 26.91 -5.76
N ARG A 506 1.16 26.56 -7.02
CA ARG A 506 -0.13 26.80 -7.69
C ARG A 506 -1.27 26.02 -7.04
N GLU A 507 -1.07 24.74 -6.76
CA GLU A 507 -2.07 23.88 -6.11
C GLU A 507 -2.38 24.42 -4.71
N ARG A 508 -1.34 24.78 -3.95
CA ARG A 508 -1.48 25.31 -2.59
C ARG A 508 -2.19 26.65 -2.54
N GLU A 509 -1.87 27.55 -3.48
CA GLU A 509 -2.56 28.84 -3.62
C GLU A 509 -4.05 28.65 -3.92
N GLN A 510 -4.38 27.74 -4.85
CA GLN A 510 -5.76 27.40 -5.15
C GLN A 510 -6.51 26.85 -3.93
N VAL A 511 -5.94 25.87 -3.24
CA VAL A 511 -6.57 25.27 -2.04
C VAL A 511 -6.71 26.31 -0.94
N SER A 512 -5.73 27.18 -0.75
CA SER A 512 -5.78 28.26 0.25
C SER A 512 -6.83 29.31 -0.08
N ALA A 513 -7.01 29.64 -1.37
CA ALA A 513 -8.07 30.55 -1.82
C ALA A 513 -9.46 29.95 -1.57
N SER A 514 -9.67 28.68 -1.88
CA SER A 514 -10.91 27.96 -1.56
C SER A 514 -11.14 27.84 -0.05
N TRP A 515 -10.10 27.56 0.73
CA TRP A 515 -10.17 27.58 2.20
C TRP A 515 -10.66 28.94 2.72
N GLN A 516 -10.08 30.03 2.21
CA GLN A 516 -10.49 31.38 2.56
C GLN A 516 -11.95 31.67 2.18
N LYS A 517 -12.38 31.25 0.98
CA LYS A 517 -13.75 31.44 0.49
C LYS A 517 -14.79 30.71 1.34
N TRP A 518 -14.51 29.47 1.77
CA TRP A 518 -15.53 28.60 2.37
C TRP A 518 -15.49 28.52 3.89
N LEU A 519 -14.33 28.73 4.52
CA LEU A 519 -14.14 28.50 5.96
C LEU A 519 -13.68 29.75 6.74
N MET A 520 -13.34 30.84 6.06
CA MET A 520 -12.90 32.10 6.69
C MET A 520 -13.81 33.30 6.39
N ALA A 521 -14.55 33.28 5.28
CA ALA A 521 -15.55 34.28 4.92
C ALA A 521 -16.92 33.93 5.51
#